data_AF-A0A455AZZ0-F1
#
_entry.id   AF-A0A455AZZ0-F1
#
_cell.length_a   1.000
_cell.length_b   1.000
_cell.length_c   1.000
_cell.angle_alpha   90.00
_cell.angle_beta   90.00
_cell.angle_gamma   90.00
#
_symmetry.space_group_name_H-M   'P 1'
#
loop_
_entity.id
_entity.type
_entity.pdbx_description
1 polymer ?
#
loop_
_entity_poly.entity_id
_entity_poly.type
_entity_poly.pdbx_seq_one_letter_code
_entity_poly.pdbx_strand_id
1 'polypeptide(L)'
;MAETEDLVGQVPHPVDDDLFKEPMKKRRRSDRDQRFRAFPSVEQSAFKEYEKLESRTRRVLSNTYQKLIQSVFLDDSIPNGAKYLINRLLALIEKPSLDPIYVGLFGSSGAGKSSLINAIIQQAMFLPVSGESICTSCIVQVSSGCCEQYEAKIHLLSNQEWKEELKNLTKLLHRPEELGREDEAAWDREDAVEEAIWKLQMFYGNGVERKKYEELLRAKPRGKIPTSRVITLRAEEAGELSLKLDPYIRTQRRGWDEGSAETQIWPLIKLVEVTLPKSELIPEGVVLVDIPGTGDFNSKRDEMWRK
;
A
#
# COMPACT_ATOMS: atom_id res chain seq x y z
N MET A 1 -74.48 -38.89 -43.55
CA MET A 1 -75.19 -38.29 -42.40
C MET A 1 -74.38 -37.08 -41.97
N ALA A 2 -75.01 -35.89 -41.94
CA ALA A 2 -74.77 -34.65 -41.17
C ALA A 2 -73.31 -34.14 -40.96
N GLU A 3 -72.92 -32.95 -41.44
CA GLU A 3 -73.14 -31.58 -40.88
C GLU A 3 -72.31 -31.33 -39.60
N THR A 4 -71.31 -30.42 -39.60
CA THR A 4 -71.31 -28.96 -39.27
C THR A 4 -70.56 -28.65 -37.96
N GLU A 5 -69.66 -27.66 -38.04
CA GLU A 5 -69.42 -26.53 -37.11
C GLU A 5 -69.38 -26.72 -35.57
N ASP A 6 -68.19 -26.45 -35.02
CA ASP A 6 -67.84 -25.30 -34.17
C ASP A 6 -68.61 -24.94 -32.87
N LEU A 7 -67.80 -24.49 -31.90
CA LEU A 7 -68.03 -23.54 -30.79
C LEU A 7 -68.40 -24.03 -29.36
N VAL A 8 -67.41 -23.75 -28.48
CA VAL A 8 -67.48 -23.09 -27.15
C VAL A 8 -67.77 -23.93 -25.89
N GLY A 9 -66.71 -24.04 -25.08
CA GLY A 9 -66.71 -23.45 -23.73
C GLY A 9 -66.77 -24.40 -22.55
N GLN A 10 -65.66 -24.55 -21.82
CA GLN A 10 -65.66 -24.50 -20.35
C GLN A 10 -64.24 -24.36 -19.77
N VAL A 11 -64.17 -23.51 -18.74
CA VAL A 11 -63.01 -22.95 -18.04
C VAL A 11 -62.33 -23.98 -17.14
N PRO A 12 -61.01 -23.84 -16.90
CA PRO A 12 -60.47 -24.12 -15.57
C PRO A 12 -59.78 -22.89 -14.96
N HIS A 13 -60.14 -22.64 -13.70
CA HIS A 13 -59.64 -21.59 -12.81
C HIS A 13 -58.10 -21.47 -12.80
N PRO A 14 -57.54 -20.25 -12.84
CA PRO A 14 -56.16 -20.02 -12.42
C PRO A 14 -56.10 -19.91 -10.89
N VAL A 15 -55.20 -20.68 -10.30
CA VAL A 15 -54.84 -20.59 -8.88
C VAL A 15 -54.02 -19.32 -8.68
N ASP A 16 -54.49 -18.45 -7.79
CA ASP A 16 -53.79 -17.27 -7.31
C ASP A 16 -52.44 -17.64 -6.69
N ASP A 17 -51.35 -17.08 -7.22
CA ASP A 17 -50.04 -17.04 -6.58
C ASP A 17 -49.57 -15.58 -6.58
N ASP A 18 -50.28 -14.76 -5.80
CA ASP A 18 -49.95 -13.36 -5.54
C ASP A 18 -49.47 -13.22 -4.09
N LEU A 19 -48.24 -13.66 -3.80
CA LEU A 19 -47.55 -13.33 -2.55
C LEU A 19 -46.06 -13.08 -2.83
N PHE A 20 -45.59 -11.93 -2.35
CA PHE A 20 -44.23 -11.35 -2.45
C PHE A 20 -43.92 -10.45 -3.65
N LYS A 21 -44.79 -9.44 -3.89
CA LYS A 21 -44.31 -8.15 -4.39
C LYS A 21 -43.77 -7.34 -3.21
N GLU A 22 -42.45 -7.27 -3.08
CA GLU A 22 -41.80 -6.28 -2.21
C GLU A 22 -42.26 -4.87 -2.62
N PRO A 23 -42.65 -3.99 -1.69
CA PRO A 23 -43.01 -2.64 -2.04
C PRO A 23 -41.74 -1.90 -2.46
N MET A 24 -41.58 -1.65 -3.77
CA MET A 24 -40.62 -0.69 -4.31
C MET A 24 -40.94 0.70 -3.75
N LYS A 25 -40.41 1.01 -2.56
CA LYS A 25 -40.33 2.38 -2.08
C LYS A 25 -39.49 3.14 -3.11
N LYS A 26 -40.13 4.06 -3.85
CA LYS A 26 -39.46 5.08 -4.66
C LYS A 26 -38.49 5.84 -3.74
N ARG A 27 -37.25 5.35 -3.67
CA ARG A 27 -36.15 5.96 -2.92
C ARG A 27 -35.91 7.32 -3.58
N ARG A 28 -36.35 8.39 -2.91
CA ARG A 28 -36.12 9.77 -3.35
C ARG A 28 -34.62 9.92 -3.64
N ARG A 29 -34.28 10.27 -4.88
CA ARG A 29 -32.89 10.52 -5.33
C ARG A 29 -32.14 11.55 -4.47
N SER A 30 -32.85 12.39 -3.70
CA SER A 30 -32.27 13.45 -2.86
C SER A 30 -31.58 12.96 -1.58
N ASP A 31 -31.75 11.69 -1.20
CA ASP A 31 -31.23 11.16 0.07
C ASP A 31 -29.91 10.38 -0.11
N ARG A 32 -29.36 10.37 -1.33
CA ARG A 32 -28.07 9.72 -1.63
C ARG A 32 -26.89 10.63 -1.27
N ASP A 33 -27.06 11.95 -1.39
CA ASP A 33 -26.00 12.94 -1.17
C ASP A 33 -25.84 13.37 0.31
N GLN A 34 -26.79 13.02 1.18
CA GLN A 34 -26.74 13.37 2.62
C GLN A 34 -26.15 12.28 3.52
N ARG A 35 -26.02 11.03 3.04
CA ARG A 35 -25.74 9.88 3.92
C ARG A 35 -24.29 9.71 4.35
N PHE A 36 -23.36 10.52 3.83
CA PHE A 36 -21.94 10.45 4.19
C PHE A 36 -21.34 11.84 4.45
N ARG A 37 -22.02 12.71 5.20
CA ARG A 37 -21.31 13.84 5.82
C ARG A 37 -20.48 13.28 6.97
N ALA A 38 -19.17 13.18 6.76
CA ALA A 38 -18.22 12.69 7.76
C ALA A 38 -18.29 13.45 9.10
N PHE A 39 -18.75 14.70 9.07
CA PHE A 39 -18.89 15.57 10.25
C PHE A 39 -20.18 16.40 10.22
N PRO A 40 -20.79 16.72 11.39
CA PRO A 40 -21.85 17.72 11.54
C PRO A 40 -21.45 19.10 10.98
N SER A 41 -22.44 19.93 10.62
CA SER A 41 -22.22 21.25 10.00
C SER A 41 -21.37 22.21 10.84
N VAL A 42 -21.45 22.10 12.17
CA VAL A 42 -20.66 22.92 13.11
C VAL A 42 -19.18 22.55 13.02
N GLU A 43 -18.85 21.26 13.01
CA GLU A 43 -17.47 20.77 12.89
C GLU A 43 -16.88 21.08 11.51
N GLN A 44 -17.69 21.00 10.45
CA GLN A 44 -17.26 21.42 9.11
C GLN A 44 -16.92 22.92 9.05
N SER A 45 -17.69 23.75 9.76
CA SER A 45 -17.44 25.20 9.81
C SER A 45 -16.18 25.51 10.60
N ALA A 46 -15.97 24.83 11.73
CA ALA A 46 -14.75 24.93 12.52
C ALA A 46 -13.51 24.49 11.71
N PHE A 47 -13.61 23.37 10.97
CA PHE A 47 -12.53 22.86 10.12
C PHE A 47 -12.11 23.89 9.05
N LYS A 48 -13.08 24.52 8.37
CA LYS A 48 -12.80 25.59 7.39
C LYS A 48 -12.08 26.80 8.01
N GLU A 49 -12.42 27.15 9.25
CA GLU A 49 -11.72 28.23 9.95
C GLU A 49 -10.27 27.85 10.29
N TYR A 50 -10.01 26.59 10.70
CA TYR A 50 -8.66 26.08 10.90
C TYR A 50 -7.84 26.08 9.59
N GLU A 51 -8.40 25.60 8.48
CA GLU A 51 -7.75 25.62 7.16
C GLU A 51 -7.37 27.06 6.74
N LYS A 52 -8.27 28.03 6.95
CA LYS A 52 -8.00 29.45 6.67
C LYS A 52 -6.87 30.00 7.55
N LEU A 53 -6.91 29.70 8.85
CA LEU A 53 -5.90 30.16 9.80
C LEU A 53 -4.52 29.58 9.46
N GLU A 54 -4.48 28.30 9.11
CA GLU A 54 -3.26 27.63 8.69
C GLU A 54 -2.71 28.20 7.39
N SER A 55 -3.57 28.34 6.36
CA SER A 55 -3.20 28.94 5.07
C SER A 55 -2.66 30.36 5.23
N ARG A 56 -3.29 31.17 6.09
CA ARG A 56 -2.81 32.52 6.41
C ARG A 56 -1.46 32.48 7.11
N THR A 57 -1.27 31.56 8.06
CA THR A 57 -0.01 31.39 8.79
C THR A 57 1.12 30.98 7.84
N ARG A 58 0.91 29.98 6.97
CA ARG A 58 1.88 29.57 5.94
C ARG A 58 2.24 30.71 4.99
N ARG A 59 1.27 31.51 4.58
CA ARG A 59 1.51 32.70 3.74
C ARG A 59 2.40 33.72 4.46
N VAL A 60 2.12 34.01 5.73
CA VAL A 60 2.92 34.94 6.53
C VAL A 60 4.35 34.42 6.72
N LEU A 61 4.51 33.14 7.06
CA LEU A 61 5.82 32.51 7.21
C LEU A 61 6.62 32.57 5.90
N SER A 62 6.00 32.20 4.78
CA SER A 62 6.64 32.21 3.45
C SER A 62 7.05 33.61 3.03
N ASN A 63 6.17 34.60 3.22
CA ASN A 63 6.48 36.01 2.93
C ASN A 63 7.62 36.54 3.81
N THR A 64 7.65 36.15 5.09
CA THR A 64 8.71 36.57 6.03
C THR A 64 10.04 35.95 5.65
N TYR A 65 10.04 34.66 5.30
CA TYR A 65 11.21 33.95 4.79
C TYR A 65 11.77 34.63 3.53
N GLN A 66 10.93 34.93 2.54
CA GLN A 66 11.34 35.59 1.29
C GLN A 66 11.96 36.96 1.56
N LYS A 67 11.35 37.78 2.42
CA LYS A 67 11.89 39.10 2.79
C LYS A 67 13.24 38.99 3.50
N LEU A 68 13.38 38.03 4.40
CA LEU A 68 14.62 37.81 5.15
C LEU A 68 15.77 37.36 4.24
N ILE A 69 15.48 36.46 3.30
CA ILE A 69 16.44 36.04 2.26
C ILE A 69 16.85 37.26 1.43
N GLN A 70 15.90 38.02 0.89
CA GLN A 70 16.20 39.21 0.09
C GLN A 70 17.05 40.26 0.85
N SER A 71 16.87 40.43 2.15
CA SER A 71 17.65 41.40 2.94
C SER A 71 19.03 40.89 3.36
N VAL A 72 19.22 39.57 3.46
CA VAL A 72 20.45 38.95 3.99
C VAL A 72 21.45 38.60 2.88
N PHE A 73 20.99 38.31 1.66
CA PHE A 73 21.86 38.02 0.51
C PHE A 73 22.50 39.28 -0.13
N LEU A 74 22.39 40.44 0.52
CA LEU A 74 23.05 41.69 0.09
C LEU A 74 24.44 41.89 0.71
N ASP A 75 24.86 41.06 1.67
CA ASP A 75 26.18 41.13 2.34
C ASP A 75 26.91 39.77 2.32
N ASP A 76 28.24 39.80 2.12
CA ASP A 76 29.10 38.62 1.92
C ASP A 76 29.25 37.70 3.16
N SER A 77 28.72 38.08 4.32
CA SER A 77 28.76 37.25 5.53
C SER A 77 27.42 37.22 6.28
N ILE A 78 26.65 36.16 6.07
CA ILE A 78 25.37 35.95 6.79
C ILE A 78 25.64 35.74 8.29
N PRO A 79 25.11 36.60 9.18
CA PRO A 79 25.23 36.41 10.63
C PRO A 79 24.62 35.08 11.10
N ASN A 80 25.23 34.43 12.09
CA ASN A 80 24.76 33.13 12.60
C ASN A 80 23.30 33.17 13.09
N GLY A 81 22.87 34.29 13.69
CA GLY A 81 21.47 34.49 14.09
C GLY A 81 20.50 34.51 12.91
N ALA A 82 20.89 35.10 11.77
CA ALA A 82 20.08 35.10 10.56
C ALA A 82 19.98 33.70 9.95
N LYS A 83 21.10 32.94 9.90
CA LYS A 83 21.08 31.53 9.46
C LYS A 83 20.13 30.69 10.30
N TYR A 84 20.16 30.87 11.63
CA TYR A 84 19.26 30.17 12.54
C TYR A 84 17.79 30.46 12.23
N LEU A 85 17.43 31.74 12.06
CA LEU A 85 16.05 32.14 11.75
C LEU A 85 15.59 31.62 10.38
N ILE A 86 16.45 31.68 9.36
CA ILE A 86 16.19 31.14 8.03
C ILE A 86 15.87 29.64 8.11
N ASN A 87 16.72 28.86 8.78
CA ASN A 87 16.52 27.42 8.95
C ASN A 87 15.24 27.11 9.73
N ARG A 88 14.94 27.91 10.76
CA ARG A 88 13.74 27.70 11.58
C ARG A 88 12.46 28.06 10.84
N LEU A 89 12.47 29.11 10.00
CA LEU A 89 11.35 29.46 9.13
C LEU A 89 11.14 28.39 8.06
N LEU A 90 12.21 27.89 7.43
CA LEU A 90 12.13 26.78 6.48
C LEU A 90 11.50 25.55 7.13
N ALA A 91 12.00 25.14 8.29
CA ALA A 91 11.45 23.99 9.01
C ALA A 91 9.95 24.15 9.35
N LEU A 92 9.50 25.37 9.67
CA LEU A 92 8.08 25.64 9.93
C LEU A 92 7.22 25.66 8.66
N ILE A 93 7.77 26.14 7.54
CA ILE A 93 7.08 26.15 6.23
C ILE A 93 6.94 24.73 5.69
N GLU A 94 7.99 23.92 5.83
CA GLU A 94 8.03 22.53 5.36
C GLU A 94 7.28 21.58 6.28
N LYS A 95 7.00 21.98 7.53
CA LYS A 95 6.24 21.14 8.46
C LYS A 95 4.83 20.86 7.89
N PRO A 96 4.40 19.60 7.79
CA PRO A 96 3.03 19.27 7.41
C PRO A 96 2.03 19.85 8.41
N SER A 97 0.84 20.17 7.92
CA SER A 97 -0.28 20.77 8.67
C SER A 97 -0.73 19.88 9.82
N LEU A 98 -0.72 18.58 9.55
CA LEU A 98 -1.22 17.52 10.38
C LEU A 98 -0.13 16.49 10.56
N ASP A 99 0.01 15.99 11.79
CA ASP A 99 0.75 14.76 12.01
C ASP A 99 -0.04 13.61 11.37
N PRO A 100 0.58 12.79 10.51
CA PRO A 100 -0.15 11.76 9.78
C PRO A 100 -0.74 10.70 10.73
N ILE A 101 -2.02 10.39 10.53
CA ILE A 101 -2.73 9.33 11.23
C ILE A 101 -2.66 8.06 10.38
N TYR A 102 -1.95 7.07 10.89
CA TYR A 102 -1.83 5.76 10.23
C TYR A 102 -2.96 4.82 10.68
N VAL A 103 -3.70 4.29 9.71
CA VAL A 103 -4.74 3.28 9.94
C VAL A 103 -4.26 1.97 9.33
N GLY A 104 -3.71 1.09 10.18
CA GLY A 104 -3.23 -0.23 9.79
C GLY A 104 -4.33 -1.26 9.68
N LEU A 105 -4.44 -1.89 8.52
CA LEU A 105 -5.31 -3.05 8.32
C LEU A 105 -4.52 -4.31 8.63
N PHE A 106 -4.86 -4.95 9.73
CA PHE A 106 -4.24 -6.18 10.21
C PHE A 106 -5.25 -7.34 10.14
N GLY A 107 -4.83 -8.46 9.59
CA GLY A 107 -5.64 -9.68 9.45
C GLY A 107 -4.94 -10.75 8.62
N SER A 108 -5.32 -12.01 8.79
CA SER A 108 -4.70 -13.13 8.07
C SER A 108 -4.74 -12.96 6.54
N SER A 109 -3.88 -13.69 5.85
CA SER A 109 -3.90 -13.74 4.39
C SER A 109 -5.27 -14.22 3.88
N GLY A 110 -5.80 -13.57 2.85
CA GLY A 110 -7.17 -13.83 2.34
C GLY A 110 -8.30 -13.09 3.06
N ALA A 111 -8.06 -12.39 4.18
CA ALA A 111 -9.12 -11.65 4.91
C ALA A 111 -9.70 -10.42 4.16
N GLY A 112 -9.21 -10.11 2.96
CA GLY A 112 -9.74 -9.02 2.13
C GLY A 112 -9.20 -7.62 2.47
N LYS A 113 -8.03 -7.49 3.10
CA LYS A 113 -7.40 -6.20 3.46
C LYS A 113 -7.19 -5.28 2.26
N SER A 114 -6.46 -5.77 1.25
CA SER A 114 -6.20 -5.03 0.01
C SER A 114 -7.49 -4.74 -0.77
N SER A 115 -8.45 -5.68 -0.76
CA SER A 115 -9.78 -5.48 -1.34
C SER A 115 -10.56 -4.36 -0.64
N LEU A 116 -10.46 -4.25 0.68
CA LEU A 116 -11.08 -3.18 1.45
C LEU A 116 -10.44 -1.82 1.13
N ILE A 117 -9.11 -1.74 1.01
CA ILE A 117 -8.44 -0.51 0.59
C ILE A 117 -8.91 -0.10 -0.81
N ASN A 118 -8.91 -1.04 -1.77
CA ASN A 118 -9.40 -0.81 -3.13
C ASN A 118 -10.84 -0.28 -3.15
N ALA A 119 -11.71 -0.81 -2.28
CA ALA A 119 -13.08 -0.34 -2.12
C ALA A 119 -13.16 1.07 -1.51
N ILE A 120 -12.34 1.37 -0.50
CA ILE A 120 -12.29 2.71 0.12
C ILE A 120 -11.84 3.77 -0.88
N ILE A 121 -10.84 3.47 -1.72
CA ILE A 121 -10.35 4.41 -2.75
C ILE A 121 -11.19 4.40 -4.03
N GLN A 122 -12.22 3.53 -4.10
CA GLN A 122 -13.07 3.32 -5.27
C GLN A 122 -12.29 3.00 -6.56
N GLN A 123 -11.18 2.27 -6.44
CA GLN A 123 -10.39 1.79 -7.58
C GLN A 123 -10.36 0.27 -7.56
N ALA A 124 -10.94 -0.34 -8.58
CA ALA A 124 -10.93 -1.79 -8.71
C ALA A 124 -9.51 -2.28 -9.00
N MET A 125 -9.07 -3.31 -8.26
CA MET A 125 -7.80 -4.00 -8.49
C MET A 125 -6.56 -3.09 -8.45
N PHE A 126 -6.61 -1.96 -7.73
CA PHE A 126 -5.45 -1.06 -7.64
C PHE A 126 -4.29 -1.72 -6.89
N LEU A 127 -4.55 -2.22 -5.68
CA LEU A 127 -3.69 -3.18 -4.99
C LEU A 127 -4.02 -4.61 -5.45
N PRO A 128 -3.04 -5.54 -5.49
CA PRO A 128 -3.25 -6.91 -5.90
C PRO A 128 -4.27 -7.60 -4.98
N VAL A 129 -5.21 -8.32 -5.59
CA VAL A 129 -6.22 -9.13 -4.88
C VAL A 129 -6.10 -10.57 -5.36
N SER A 130 -6.23 -11.53 -4.44
CA SER A 130 -6.36 -12.96 -4.73
C SER A 130 -7.37 -13.57 -3.76
N GLY A 131 -8.23 -14.46 -4.25
CA GLY A 131 -9.19 -15.19 -3.42
C GLY A 131 -8.62 -16.43 -2.73
N GLU A 132 -7.43 -16.88 -3.14
CA GLU A 132 -6.87 -18.19 -2.78
C GLU A 132 -5.48 -18.12 -2.15
N SER A 133 -4.78 -16.97 -2.23
CA SER A 133 -3.38 -16.87 -1.81
C SER A 133 -3.02 -15.49 -1.25
N ILE A 134 -1.87 -15.39 -0.59
CA ILE A 134 -1.26 -14.12 -0.18
C ILE A 134 -1.06 -13.26 -1.43
N CYS A 135 -1.61 -12.04 -1.42
CA CYS A 135 -1.61 -11.16 -2.59
C CYS A 135 -0.58 -10.03 -2.52
N THR A 136 -0.23 -9.58 -1.31
CA THR A 136 0.71 -8.46 -1.08
C THR A 136 1.96 -8.95 -0.37
N SER A 137 3.14 -8.63 -0.89
CA SER A 137 4.45 -9.06 -0.41
C SER A 137 5.12 -8.08 0.57
N CYS A 138 4.63 -6.83 0.65
CA CYS A 138 5.22 -5.78 1.47
C CYS A 138 4.16 -4.84 2.04
N ILE A 139 4.55 -3.99 3.01
CA ILE A 139 3.66 -2.92 3.47
C ILE A 139 3.41 -1.95 2.31
N VAL A 140 2.13 -1.62 2.09
CA VAL A 140 1.72 -0.57 1.17
C VAL A 140 0.97 0.50 1.95
N GLN A 141 1.48 1.73 1.91
CA GLN A 141 0.83 2.90 2.48
C GLN A 141 0.12 3.66 1.38
N VAL A 142 -1.18 3.95 1.56
CA VAL A 142 -1.99 4.70 0.61
C VAL A 142 -2.48 5.97 1.29
N SER A 143 -2.14 7.10 0.68
CA SER A 143 -2.47 8.44 1.16
C SER A 143 -3.04 9.29 0.02
N SER A 144 -3.80 10.32 0.36
CA SER A 144 -4.20 11.36 -0.59
C SER A 144 -3.25 12.55 -0.47
N GLY A 145 -2.75 13.05 -1.60
CA GLY A 145 -1.87 14.22 -1.66
C GLY A 145 -2.47 15.39 -2.42
N CYS A 146 -1.67 16.45 -2.59
CA CYS A 146 -2.02 17.61 -3.41
C CYS A 146 -1.54 17.51 -4.87
N CYS A 147 -0.91 16.40 -5.25
CA CYS A 147 -0.45 16.20 -6.63
C CYS A 147 -1.63 15.89 -7.55
N GLU A 148 -1.50 16.26 -8.83
CA GLU A 148 -2.51 15.94 -9.85
C GLU A 148 -2.36 14.50 -10.36
N GLN A 149 -1.14 13.95 -10.28
CA GLN A 149 -0.79 12.60 -10.74
C GLN A 149 -0.78 11.60 -9.58
N TYR A 150 -0.97 10.33 -9.93
CA TYR A 150 -0.69 9.21 -9.04
C TYR A 150 0.83 9.01 -8.94
N GLU A 151 1.34 8.92 -7.72
CA GLU A 151 2.75 8.70 -7.44
C GLU A 151 2.93 7.50 -6.52
N ALA A 152 3.96 6.69 -6.77
CA ALA A 152 4.41 5.70 -5.82
C ALA A 152 5.93 5.78 -5.60
N LYS A 153 6.35 5.65 -4.34
CA LYS A 153 7.74 5.53 -3.92
C LYS A 153 7.96 4.16 -3.31
N ILE A 154 8.78 3.36 -3.96
CA ILE A 154 9.19 2.04 -3.48
C ILE A 154 10.52 2.22 -2.75
N HIS A 155 10.49 2.03 -1.45
CA HIS A 155 11.65 2.13 -0.57
C HIS A 155 12.30 0.76 -0.43
N LEU A 156 13.57 0.70 -0.80
CA LEU A 156 14.38 -0.50 -0.66
C LEU A 156 15.14 -0.49 0.68
N LEU A 157 15.43 -1.67 1.21
CA LEU A 157 16.34 -1.83 2.34
C LEU A 157 17.66 -1.13 2.05
N SER A 158 18.19 -0.42 3.04
CA SER A 158 19.53 0.12 3.01
C SER A 158 20.58 -1.00 2.94
N ASN A 159 21.82 -0.63 2.60
CA ASN A 159 22.94 -1.58 2.61
C ASN A 159 23.10 -2.26 3.98
N GLN A 160 22.86 -1.55 5.07
CA GLN A 160 23.01 -2.08 6.42
C GLN A 160 21.87 -3.04 6.77
N GLU A 161 20.62 -2.65 6.50
CA GLU A 161 19.46 -3.52 6.73
C GLU A 161 19.56 -4.80 5.89
N TRP A 162 20.00 -4.73 4.63
CA TRP A 162 20.20 -5.92 3.82
C TRP A 162 21.32 -6.83 4.35
N LYS A 163 22.41 -6.28 4.90
CA LYS A 163 23.45 -7.09 5.54
C LYS A 163 22.92 -7.87 6.74
N GLU A 164 22.07 -7.22 7.55
CA GLU A 164 21.42 -7.86 8.68
C GLU A 164 20.46 -8.96 8.24
N GLU A 165 19.64 -8.68 7.23
CA GLU A 165 18.74 -9.67 6.64
C GLU A 165 19.51 -10.87 6.07
N LEU A 166 20.57 -10.61 5.30
CA LEU A 166 21.44 -11.65 4.75
C LEU A 166 22.09 -12.51 5.83
N LYS A 167 22.46 -11.91 6.97
CA LYS A 167 22.97 -12.65 8.13
C LYS A 167 21.91 -13.57 8.72
N ASN A 168 20.64 -13.14 8.78
CA ASN A 168 19.54 -13.95 9.27
C ASN A 168 19.21 -15.10 8.30
N LEU A 169 19.10 -14.81 7.01
CA LEU A 169 18.88 -15.81 5.96
C LEU A 169 19.97 -16.89 5.97
N THR A 170 21.24 -16.50 6.02
CA THR A 170 22.35 -17.46 6.06
C THR A 170 22.41 -18.26 7.36
N LYS A 171 22.08 -17.67 8.50
CA LYS A 171 21.92 -18.41 9.76
C LYS A 171 20.81 -19.46 9.65
N LEU A 172 19.70 -19.14 9.01
CA LEU A 172 18.59 -20.08 8.82
C LEU A 172 19.00 -21.27 7.96
N LEU A 173 19.73 -21.03 6.87
CA LEU A 173 20.23 -22.09 5.98
C LEU A 173 21.26 -23.02 6.64
N HIS A 174 22.16 -22.47 7.45
CA HIS A 174 23.30 -23.22 8.02
C HIS A 174 23.07 -23.66 9.47
N ARG A 175 21.86 -23.49 10.01
CA ARG A 175 21.54 -23.93 11.38
C ARG A 175 21.56 -25.46 11.40
N PRO A 176 22.40 -26.11 12.24
CA PRO A 176 22.45 -27.57 12.30
C PRO A 176 21.07 -28.11 12.67
N GLU A 177 20.69 -29.20 12.00
CA GLU A 177 19.50 -29.98 12.35
C GLU A 177 19.69 -30.49 13.78
N GLU A 178 18.94 -29.91 14.72
CA GLU A 178 18.78 -30.52 16.03
C GLU A 178 17.93 -31.77 15.81
N LEU A 179 18.61 -32.90 15.53
CA LEU A 179 18.03 -34.24 15.44
C LEU A 179 17.16 -34.50 16.67
N GLY A 180 15.84 -34.58 16.49
CA GLY A 180 14.96 -35.20 17.50
C GLY A 180 13.62 -34.55 17.82
N ARG A 181 13.11 -33.57 17.06
CA ARG A 181 11.72 -33.10 17.21
C ARG A 181 10.96 -33.11 15.89
N GLU A 182 10.20 -34.18 15.68
CA GLU A 182 9.10 -34.22 14.72
C GLU A 182 7.91 -33.45 15.31
N ASP A 183 8.04 -32.12 15.36
CA ASP A 183 6.98 -31.21 15.79
C ASP A 183 6.43 -30.47 14.55
N GLU A 184 5.21 -29.92 14.61
CA GLU A 184 4.68 -29.04 13.54
C GLU A 184 5.63 -27.86 13.20
N ALA A 185 6.49 -27.48 14.15
CA ALA A 185 7.57 -26.50 13.96
C ALA A 185 8.64 -26.91 12.92
N ALA A 186 8.74 -28.21 12.57
CA ALA A 186 9.67 -28.71 11.56
C ALA A 186 9.19 -28.37 10.13
N TRP A 187 7.89 -28.48 9.85
CA TRP A 187 7.29 -28.11 8.56
C TRP A 187 7.41 -26.60 8.31
N ASP A 188 7.09 -25.81 9.33
CA ASP A 188 7.27 -24.35 9.36
C ASP A 188 8.74 -23.92 9.08
N ARG A 189 9.70 -24.76 9.47
CA ARG A 189 11.14 -24.50 9.24
C ARG A 189 11.54 -24.84 7.81
N GLU A 190 11.04 -25.93 7.26
CA GLU A 190 11.32 -26.33 5.87
C GLU A 190 10.83 -25.25 4.90
N ASP A 191 9.58 -24.80 5.07
CA ASP A 191 9.01 -23.70 4.28
C ASP A 191 9.84 -22.41 4.38
N ALA A 192 10.25 -22.03 5.59
CA ALA A 192 11.08 -20.85 5.82
C ALA A 192 12.49 -20.97 5.21
N VAL A 193 13.10 -22.16 5.25
CA VAL A 193 14.39 -22.44 4.61
C VAL A 193 14.26 -22.32 3.10
N GLU A 194 13.25 -22.93 2.51
CA GLU A 194 13.03 -22.83 1.08
C GLU A 194 12.75 -21.38 0.64
N GLU A 195 11.99 -20.62 1.42
CA GLU A 195 11.74 -19.20 1.17
C GLU A 195 13.03 -18.37 1.21
N ALA A 196 13.91 -18.67 2.18
CA ALA A 196 15.22 -18.02 2.28
C ALA A 196 16.12 -18.35 1.08
N ILE A 197 16.15 -19.61 0.62
CA ILE A 197 16.85 -20.01 -0.60
C ILE A 197 16.31 -19.20 -1.78
N TRP A 198 14.99 -19.12 -1.91
CA TRP A 198 14.36 -18.43 -3.02
C TRP A 198 14.67 -16.93 -3.05
N LYS A 199 14.59 -16.23 -1.91
CA LYS A 199 15.01 -14.81 -1.79
C LYS A 199 16.43 -14.59 -2.29
N LEU A 200 17.36 -15.43 -1.85
CA LEU A 200 18.76 -15.33 -2.23
C LEU A 200 18.96 -15.67 -3.71
N GLN A 201 18.22 -16.66 -4.25
CA GLN A 201 18.30 -17.04 -5.66
C GLN A 201 17.77 -15.94 -6.57
N MET A 202 16.69 -15.27 -6.18
CA MET A 202 16.17 -14.11 -6.92
C MET A 202 17.20 -12.97 -6.98
N PHE A 203 17.88 -12.72 -5.86
CA PHE A 203 18.79 -11.58 -5.76
C PHE A 203 20.20 -11.85 -6.32
N TYR A 204 20.77 -13.04 -6.10
CA TYR A 204 22.15 -13.40 -6.47
C TYR A 204 22.25 -14.51 -7.54
N GLY A 205 21.15 -15.17 -7.89
CA GLY A 205 21.13 -16.30 -8.83
C GLY A 205 21.27 -17.68 -8.16
N ASN A 206 21.31 -18.72 -8.98
CA ASN A 206 21.35 -20.11 -8.51
C ASN A 206 22.66 -20.44 -7.78
N GLY A 207 22.64 -21.47 -6.92
CA GLY A 207 23.84 -21.94 -6.22
C GLY A 207 24.22 -21.14 -4.97
N VAL A 208 23.29 -20.35 -4.44
CA VAL A 208 23.47 -19.50 -3.25
C VAL A 208 23.34 -20.28 -1.95
N GLU A 209 22.62 -21.39 -1.97
CA GLU A 209 22.39 -22.27 -0.83
C GLU A 209 23.71 -22.86 -0.27
N ARG A 210 24.73 -22.99 -1.12
CA ARG A 210 26.07 -23.46 -0.73
C ARG A 210 27.01 -22.35 -0.25
N LYS A 211 26.64 -21.08 -0.42
CA LYS A 211 27.51 -19.94 -0.13
C LYS A 211 27.38 -19.51 1.32
N LYS A 212 28.50 -19.07 1.89
CA LYS A 212 28.54 -18.46 3.23
C LYS A 212 28.21 -16.97 3.16
N TYR A 213 27.86 -16.38 4.31
CA TYR A 213 27.57 -14.95 4.46
C TYR A 213 28.63 -14.04 3.80
N GLU A 214 29.91 -14.27 4.07
CA GLU A 214 31.01 -13.47 3.53
C GLU A 214 31.14 -13.55 1.99
N GLU A 215 30.79 -14.70 1.41
CA GLU A 215 30.80 -14.89 -0.04
C GLU A 215 29.64 -14.14 -0.71
N LEU A 216 28.46 -14.18 -0.08
CA LEU A 216 27.27 -13.46 -0.54
C LEU A 216 27.44 -11.94 -0.40
N LEU A 217 28.14 -11.45 0.63
CA LEU A 217 28.48 -10.02 0.76
C LEU A 217 29.32 -9.47 -0.39
N ARG A 218 30.18 -10.32 -0.97
CA ARG A 218 31.06 -9.95 -2.10
C ARG A 218 30.41 -10.23 -3.46
N ALA A 219 29.30 -10.98 -3.47
CA ALA A 219 28.59 -11.31 -4.70
C ALA A 219 27.89 -10.07 -5.27
N LYS A 220 27.90 -9.95 -6.60
CA LYS A 220 27.13 -8.91 -7.27
C LYS A 220 25.67 -9.35 -7.41
N PRO A 221 24.70 -8.51 -7.04
CA PRO A 221 23.28 -8.80 -7.28
C PRO A 221 22.98 -8.82 -8.78
N ARG A 222 21.94 -9.56 -9.18
CA ARG A 222 21.48 -9.66 -10.58
C ARG A 222 20.70 -8.42 -11.01
N GLY A 223 19.90 -7.86 -10.12
CA GLY A 223 19.06 -6.68 -10.37
C GLY A 223 19.86 -5.37 -10.31
N LYS A 224 19.42 -4.37 -11.10
CA LYS A 224 19.92 -2.99 -10.97
C LYS A 224 19.27 -2.35 -9.76
N ILE A 225 20.07 -2.04 -8.75
CA ILE A 225 19.59 -1.38 -7.53
C ILE A 225 19.94 0.10 -7.61
N PRO A 226 18.97 1.01 -7.52
CA PRO A 226 19.27 2.43 -7.52
C PRO A 226 20.06 2.82 -6.27
N THR A 227 21.07 3.69 -6.42
CA THR A 227 21.91 4.18 -5.32
C THR A 227 21.09 4.92 -4.26
N SER A 228 20.00 5.59 -4.68
CA SER A 228 19.05 6.27 -3.79
C SER A 228 18.28 5.32 -2.87
N ARG A 229 18.26 4.02 -3.17
CA ARG A 229 17.38 3.01 -2.53
C ARG A 229 15.90 3.36 -2.62
N VAL A 230 15.51 4.22 -3.57
CA VAL A 230 14.12 4.61 -3.82
C VAL A 230 13.85 4.56 -5.31
N ILE A 231 12.77 3.90 -5.70
CA ILE A 231 12.22 3.90 -7.06
C ILE A 231 10.95 4.73 -7.04
N THR A 232 10.85 5.72 -7.93
CA THR A 232 9.68 6.57 -8.06
C THR A 232 8.93 6.24 -9.34
N LEU A 233 7.65 5.93 -9.20
CA LEU A 233 6.71 5.67 -10.28
C LEU A 233 5.67 6.78 -10.31
N ARG A 234 5.28 7.19 -11.53
CA ARG A 234 4.21 8.17 -11.76
C ARG A 234 3.28 7.67 -12.85
N ALA A 235 2.02 8.03 -12.74
CA ALA A 235 1.01 7.76 -13.76
C ALA A 235 -0.11 8.80 -13.70
N GLU A 236 -0.79 9.00 -14.82
CA GLU A 236 -1.99 9.86 -14.88
C GLU A 236 -3.23 9.12 -14.39
N GLU A 237 -3.27 7.80 -14.61
CA GLU A 237 -4.42 6.96 -14.26
C GLU A 237 -4.07 5.91 -13.20
N ALA A 238 -5.05 5.61 -12.34
CA ALA A 238 -4.90 4.61 -11.27
C ALA A 238 -4.52 3.23 -11.81
N GLY A 239 -5.12 2.82 -12.94
CA GLY A 239 -4.84 1.53 -13.56
C GLY A 239 -3.41 1.42 -14.11
N GLU A 240 -2.88 2.51 -14.68
CA GLU A 240 -1.49 2.54 -15.15
C GLU A 240 -0.50 2.46 -13.98
N LEU A 241 -0.74 3.19 -12.87
CA LEU A 241 0.10 3.06 -11.68
C LEU A 241 0.03 1.64 -11.11
N SER A 242 -1.16 1.05 -11.04
CA SER A 242 -1.36 -0.31 -10.55
C SER A 242 -0.54 -1.32 -11.34
N LEU A 243 -0.56 -1.26 -12.68
CA LEU A 243 0.26 -2.12 -13.54
C LEU A 243 1.76 -1.93 -13.31
N LYS A 244 2.22 -0.68 -13.11
CA LYS A 244 3.63 -0.39 -12.79
C LYS A 244 4.03 -0.87 -11.39
N LEU A 245 3.09 -0.87 -10.45
CA LEU A 245 3.30 -1.29 -9.07
C LEU A 245 3.29 -2.82 -8.90
N ASP A 246 2.46 -3.51 -9.68
CA ASP A 246 2.20 -4.95 -9.54
C ASP A 246 3.48 -5.80 -9.41
N PRO A 247 4.54 -5.60 -10.22
CA PRO A 247 5.81 -6.34 -10.09
C PRO A 247 6.48 -6.25 -8.72
N TYR A 248 6.24 -5.17 -7.98
CA TYR A 248 6.89 -4.84 -6.72
C TYR A 248 6.08 -5.28 -5.50
N ILE A 249 4.75 -5.22 -5.59
CA ILE A 249 3.86 -5.46 -4.44
C ILE A 249 3.17 -6.81 -4.47
N ARG A 250 3.05 -7.45 -5.64
CA ARG A 250 2.40 -8.76 -5.75
C ARG A 250 3.32 -9.84 -5.18
N THR A 251 2.73 -10.75 -4.41
CA THR A 251 3.42 -11.97 -3.99
C THR A 251 3.79 -12.79 -5.23
N GLN A 252 5.10 -12.95 -5.46
CA GLN A 252 5.61 -13.78 -6.53
C GLN A 252 5.28 -15.25 -6.24
N ARG A 253 5.01 -16.07 -7.27
CA ARG A 253 4.81 -17.53 -7.14
C ARG A 253 6.02 -18.26 -7.71
N ARG A 254 6.45 -19.34 -7.07
CA ARG A 254 7.57 -20.16 -7.58
C ARG A 254 7.19 -20.80 -8.91
N GLY A 255 8.08 -20.66 -9.90
CA GLY A 255 7.94 -21.30 -11.22
C GLY A 255 7.11 -20.52 -12.25
N TRP A 256 6.56 -19.36 -11.88
CA TRP A 256 5.85 -18.46 -12.78
C TRP A 256 6.70 -17.19 -12.87
N ASP A 257 7.19 -16.92 -14.07
CA ASP A 257 8.02 -15.77 -14.48
C ASP A 257 9.53 -15.85 -14.26
N GLU A 258 10.25 -16.03 -15.38
CA GLU A 258 11.49 -15.30 -15.65
C GLU A 258 11.15 -13.80 -15.78
N GLY A 259 10.79 -13.17 -14.67
CA GLY A 259 10.39 -11.77 -14.65
C GLY A 259 11.54 -10.85 -15.08
N SER A 260 11.17 -9.63 -15.51
CA SER A 260 12.13 -8.59 -15.89
C SER A 260 13.13 -8.30 -14.76
N ALA A 261 14.30 -7.73 -15.04
CA ALA A 261 15.29 -7.38 -14.01
C ALA A 261 14.73 -6.50 -12.86
N GLU A 262 13.59 -5.84 -13.10
CA GLU A 262 12.84 -5.00 -12.15
C GLU A 262 12.03 -5.83 -11.13
N THR A 263 11.55 -7.03 -11.51
CA THR A 263 10.89 -7.97 -10.59
C THR A 263 11.86 -8.64 -9.62
N GLN A 264 13.17 -8.68 -9.93
CA GLN A 264 14.15 -9.44 -9.14
C GLN A 264 14.56 -8.77 -7.81
N ILE A 265 14.13 -7.54 -7.57
CA ILE A 265 14.49 -6.77 -6.37
C ILE A 265 13.41 -6.81 -5.27
N TRP A 266 12.33 -7.57 -5.46
CA TRP A 266 11.28 -7.71 -4.44
C TRP A 266 11.80 -8.08 -3.04
N PRO A 267 12.86 -8.91 -2.84
CA PRO A 267 13.37 -9.20 -1.51
C PRO A 267 13.97 -7.99 -0.78
N LEU A 268 14.27 -6.92 -1.51
CA LEU A 268 14.76 -5.67 -0.95
C LEU A 268 13.67 -4.68 -0.61
N ILE A 269 12.41 -4.91 -0.99
CA ILE A 269 11.36 -3.92 -0.80
C ILE A 269 10.99 -3.87 0.69
N LYS A 270 11.20 -2.70 1.28
CA LYS A 270 10.87 -2.43 2.67
C LYS A 270 9.43 -1.95 2.82
N LEU A 271 9.06 -0.99 1.98
CA LEU A 271 7.82 -0.23 2.06
C LEU A 271 7.50 0.37 0.69
N VAL A 272 6.21 0.39 0.34
CA VAL A 272 5.72 1.19 -0.79
C VAL A 272 4.80 2.28 -0.27
N GLU A 273 5.10 3.53 -0.61
CA GLU A 273 4.24 4.68 -0.35
C GLU A 273 3.53 5.04 -1.65
N VAL A 274 2.21 5.10 -1.62
CA VAL A 274 1.35 5.53 -2.71
C VAL A 274 0.68 6.83 -2.31
N THR A 275 0.83 7.83 -3.16
CA THR A 275 0.15 9.11 -3.06
C THR A 275 -0.82 9.23 -4.22
N LEU A 276 -2.11 9.16 -3.91
CA LEU A 276 -3.18 9.40 -4.85
C LEU A 276 -3.34 10.91 -5.08
N PRO A 277 -3.90 11.33 -6.22
CA PRO A 277 -4.44 12.67 -6.36
C PRO A 277 -5.46 12.97 -5.28
N LYS A 278 -5.76 14.27 -5.11
CA LYS A 278 -6.68 14.72 -4.05
C LYS A 278 -8.00 13.93 -4.09
N SER A 279 -8.23 13.15 -3.03
CA SER A 279 -9.39 12.28 -2.87
C SER A 279 -10.32 12.82 -1.79
N GLU A 280 -11.63 12.76 -2.03
CA GLU A 280 -12.64 13.07 -1.01
C GLU A 280 -12.83 11.91 -0.02
N LEU A 281 -12.29 10.73 -0.33
CA LEU A 281 -12.50 9.49 0.42
C LEU A 281 -11.41 9.23 1.47
N ILE A 282 -10.18 9.66 1.18
CA ILE A 282 -9.06 9.63 2.14
C ILE A 282 -8.77 11.08 2.52
N PRO A 283 -9.11 11.50 3.76
CA PRO A 283 -8.78 12.84 4.24
C PRO A 283 -7.27 13.11 4.22
N GLU A 284 -6.90 14.37 4.02
CA GLU A 284 -5.50 14.78 4.13
C GLU A 284 -4.96 14.47 5.53
N GLY A 285 -3.74 13.93 5.59
CA GLY A 285 -3.13 13.46 6.82
C GLY A 285 -3.55 12.05 7.26
N VAL A 286 -4.49 11.38 6.59
CA VAL A 286 -4.78 9.96 6.84
C VAL A 286 -3.98 9.08 5.88
N VAL A 287 -3.35 8.04 6.43
CA VAL A 287 -2.60 7.04 5.68
C VAL A 287 -3.17 5.65 5.98
N LEU A 288 -3.75 5.01 4.97
CA LEU A 288 -4.19 3.63 5.05
C LEU A 288 -2.99 2.72 4.85
N VAL A 289 -2.82 1.72 5.70
CA VAL A 289 -1.65 0.82 5.63
C VAL A 289 -2.13 -0.61 5.41
N ASP A 290 -1.83 -1.15 4.23
CA ASP A 290 -1.94 -2.59 3.96
C ASP A 290 -0.74 -3.28 4.60
N ILE A 291 -0.99 -4.08 5.64
CA ILE A 291 0.04 -4.87 6.29
C ILE A 291 -0.13 -6.31 5.76
N PRO A 292 0.89 -6.90 5.13
CA PRO A 292 0.80 -8.28 4.66
C PRO A 292 0.50 -9.25 5.82
N GLY A 293 -0.20 -10.34 5.48
CA GLY A 293 -0.61 -11.37 6.44
C GLY A 293 0.54 -12.29 6.85
N THR A 294 0.21 -13.47 7.40
CA THR A 294 1.17 -14.56 7.61
C THR A 294 1.89 -14.92 6.32
N GLY A 295 3.19 -15.21 6.40
CA GLY A 295 4.06 -15.42 5.24
C GLY A 295 4.67 -14.13 4.70
N ASP A 296 4.92 -13.16 5.58
CA ASP A 296 5.61 -11.92 5.20
C ASP A 296 7.11 -12.17 5.09
N PHE A 297 7.70 -11.67 4.00
CA PHE A 297 9.11 -11.77 3.74
C PHE A 297 10.00 -11.06 4.77
N ASN A 298 9.48 -10.11 5.54
CA ASN A 298 10.20 -9.49 6.64
C ASN A 298 10.04 -10.31 7.93
N SER A 299 11.14 -10.89 8.44
CA SER A 299 11.10 -11.80 9.59
C SER A 299 10.50 -11.16 10.85
N LYS A 300 10.76 -9.86 11.09
CA LYS A 300 10.18 -9.14 12.24
C LYS A 300 8.68 -8.94 12.10
N ARG A 301 8.18 -8.87 10.87
CA ARG A 301 6.77 -8.66 10.57
C ARG A 301 6.00 -9.98 10.60
N ASP A 302 6.63 -11.04 10.12
CA ASP A 302 6.09 -12.39 10.24
C ASP A 302 6.01 -12.85 11.71
N GLU A 303 6.99 -12.47 12.53
CA GLU A 303 6.96 -12.68 13.99
C GLU A 303 5.74 -12.03 14.67
N MET A 304 5.15 -10.96 14.13
CA MET A 304 3.90 -10.40 14.71
C MET A 304 2.71 -11.37 14.60
N TRP A 305 2.79 -12.37 13.73
CA TRP A 305 1.77 -13.41 13.58
C TRP A 305 1.99 -14.62 14.50
N ARG A 306 3.22 -14.84 14.97
CA ARG A 306 3.56 -15.94 15.88
C ARG A 306 3.34 -15.49 17.33
N LYS A 307 2.27 -15.99 17.95
CA LYS A 307 2.01 -15.86 19.39
C LYS A 307 2.90 -16.77 20.21
#